data_AF-A0A847G6N3-F1
#
_entry.id   AF-A0A847G6N3-F1
#
_cell.length_a   1.000
_cell.length_b   1.000
_cell.length_c   1.000
_cell.angle_alpha   90.00
_cell.angle_beta   90.00
_cell.angle_gamma   90.00
#
_symmetry.space_group_name_H-M   'P 1'
#
loop_
_entity.id
_entity.type
_entity.pdbx_description
1 polymer ?
#
loop_
_entity_poly.entity_id
_entity_poly.type
_entity_poly.pdbx_seq_one_letter_code
_entity_poly.pdbx_strand_id
1 'polypeptide(L)'
;MPDSSHLSSRKSDHIKINLDRDVRSSIATGLEEYHLIPQALPEIDLDEVDCSLNLLGKCMNSPVLISSMTGGLKEAEKINHNLAEAAQHCRVALGIGSQRAGIEQPELFASFQVRDAAPDILLFGNLGAVQLNYGYTVDECRKAVDMIKADALFLHLNALQEAVQP
;
A
#
# COMPACT_ATOMS: atom_id res chain seq x y z
N MET A 1 -8.43 25.98 -7.60
CA MET A 1 -8.07 24.54 -7.45
C MET A 1 -6.56 24.47 -7.46
N PRO A 2 -5.91 23.72 -6.55
CA PRO A 2 -4.47 23.56 -6.63
C PRO A 2 -4.11 22.89 -7.95
N ASP A 3 -3.04 23.36 -8.56
CA ASP A 3 -2.66 23.05 -9.93
C ASP A 3 -2.30 21.56 -10.08
N SER A 4 -2.96 20.85 -11.00
CA SER A 4 -2.83 19.39 -11.17
C SER A 4 -1.40 18.94 -11.52
N SER A 5 -0.63 19.84 -12.12
CA SER A 5 0.79 19.69 -12.46
C SER A 5 1.68 19.43 -11.22
N HIS A 6 1.38 20.09 -10.09
CA HIS A 6 2.15 19.96 -8.86
C HIS A 6 1.98 18.58 -8.20
N LEU A 7 0.80 17.97 -8.28
CA LEU A 7 0.53 16.66 -7.69
C LEU A 7 1.30 15.53 -8.39
N SER A 8 1.39 15.63 -9.72
CA SER A 8 2.12 14.67 -10.56
C SER A 8 3.64 14.71 -10.28
N SER A 9 4.23 15.92 -10.23
CA SER A 9 5.65 16.10 -9.87
C SER A 9 5.95 15.51 -8.49
N ARG A 10 5.13 15.83 -7.48
CA ARG A 10 5.29 15.33 -6.11
C ARG A 10 5.37 13.81 -6.02
N LYS A 11 4.51 13.09 -6.75
CA LYS A 11 4.49 11.63 -6.74
C LYS A 11 5.74 11.01 -7.39
N SER A 12 6.25 11.60 -8.46
CA SER A 12 7.53 11.16 -9.05
C SER A 12 8.69 11.41 -8.09
N ASP A 13 8.71 12.58 -7.45
CA ASP A 13 9.75 12.92 -6.47
C ASP A 13 9.74 11.96 -5.28
N HIS A 14 8.56 11.58 -4.77
CA HIS A 14 8.46 10.58 -3.70
C HIS A 14 9.10 9.24 -4.10
N ILE A 15 8.85 8.74 -5.32
CA ILE A 15 9.47 7.50 -5.81
C ILE A 15 10.99 7.66 -5.89
N LYS A 16 11.47 8.69 -6.59
CA LYS A 16 12.90 8.91 -6.83
C LYS A 16 13.68 9.13 -5.53
N ILE A 17 13.14 9.93 -4.62
CA ILE A 17 13.78 10.19 -3.32
C ILE A 17 13.94 8.89 -2.53
N ASN A 18 12.92 8.02 -2.51
CA ASN A 18 13.01 6.74 -1.79
C ASN A 18 13.95 5.73 -2.46
N LEU A 19 14.16 5.82 -3.78
CA LEU A 19 15.08 4.93 -4.51
C LEU A 19 16.53 5.41 -4.49
N ASP A 20 16.74 6.73 -4.61
CA ASP A 20 18.04 7.31 -4.95
C ASP A 20 18.71 8.05 -3.79
N ARG A 21 18.00 8.26 -2.67
CA ARG A 21 18.50 9.00 -1.50
C ARG A 21 18.46 8.16 -0.24
N ASP A 22 19.34 8.48 0.70
CA ASP A 22 19.28 7.92 2.04
C ASP A 22 18.21 8.65 2.86
N VAL A 23 17.01 8.07 2.87
CA VAL A 23 15.86 8.55 3.66
C VAL A 23 15.53 7.65 4.84
N ARG A 24 16.45 6.76 5.21
CA ARG A 24 16.26 5.90 6.37
C ARG A 24 16.15 6.78 7.61
N SER A 25 15.19 6.42 8.48
CA SER A 25 15.04 7.06 9.77
C SER A 25 16.34 6.96 10.56
N SER A 26 16.79 8.08 11.13
CA SER A 26 17.86 8.06 12.14
C SER A 26 17.40 7.50 13.48
N ILE A 27 16.09 7.39 13.68
CA ILE A 27 15.44 6.76 14.83
C ILE A 27 15.26 5.28 14.54
N ALA A 28 15.67 4.43 15.47
CA ALA A 28 15.54 2.99 15.38
C ALA A 28 14.08 2.53 15.58
N THR A 29 13.79 1.29 15.17
CA THR A 29 12.42 0.75 15.19
C THR A 29 11.97 0.26 16.56
N GLY A 30 12.90 0.07 17.50
CA GLY A 30 12.66 -0.61 18.77
C GLY A 30 12.69 -2.14 18.67
N LEU A 31 12.76 -2.72 17.46
CA LEU A 31 12.86 -4.17 17.27
C LEU A 31 14.20 -4.74 17.77
N GLU A 32 15.23 -3.91 17.85
CA GLU A 32 16.54 -4.24 18.41
C GLU A 32 16.50 -4.64 19.90
N GLU A 33 15.46 -4.23 20.63
CA GLU A 33 15.26 -4.59 22.03
C GLU A 33 14.65 -6.00 22.20
N TYR A 34 14.17 -6.60 21.12
CA TYR A 34 13.51 -7.91 21.15
C TYR A 34 14.47 -9.02 20.73
N HIS A 35 14.57 -10.03 21.60
CA HIS A 35 15.37 -11.23 21.36
C HIS A 35 14.48 -12.47 21.43
N LEU A 36 14.36 -13.17 20.31
CA LEU A 36 13.69 -14.47 20.27
C LEU A 36 14.65 -15.53 20.80
N ILE A 37 14.25 -16.24 21.87
CA ILE A 37 15.09 -17.28 22.49
C ILE A 37 15.16 -18.49 21.54
N PRO A 38 16.35 -18.90 21.06
CA PRO A 38 16.47 -20.06 20.19
C PRO A 38 16.08 -21.34 20.93
N GLN A 39 15.27 -22.18 20.29
CA GLN A 39 15.01 -23.56 20.75
C GLN A 39 16.02 -24.50 20.08
N ALA A 40 16.95 -25.04 20.86
CA ALA A 40 18.02 -25.91 20.35
C ALA A 40 17.53 -27.33 20.00
N LEU A 41 16.39 -27.74 20.55
CA LEU A 41 15.75 -29.03 20.27
C LEU A 41 14.28 -28.81 19.89
N PRO A 42 13.98 -28.33 18.68
CA PRO A 42 12.59 -28.16 18.24
C PRO A 42 11.90 -29.52 18.13
N GLU A 43 10.65 -29.57 18.58
CA GLU A 43 9.79 -30.77 18.54
C GLU A 43 8.88 -30.78 17.29
N ILE A 44 9.18 -29.94 16.29
CA ILE A 44 8.40 -29.79 15.05
C ILE A 44 9.31 -29.97 13.84
N ASP A 45 8.76 -30.52 12.76
CA ASP A 45 9.42 -30.49 11.45
C ASP A 45 9.33 -29.07 10.87
N LEU A 46 10.36 -28.64 10.14
CA LEU A 46 10.35 -27.37 9.43
C LEU A 46 9.28 -27.37 8.32
N ASP A 47 9.06 -28.52 7.67
CA ASP A 47 8.06 -28.65 6.61
C ASP A 47 6.61 -28.58 7.14
N GLU A 48 6.41 -28.72 8.46
CA GLU A 48 5.12 -28.56 9.14
C GLU A 48 4.82 -27.11 9.56
N VAL A 49 5.78 -26.18 9.40
CA VAL A 49 5.58 -24.77 9.76
C VAL A 49 4.62 -24.11 8.77
N ASP A 50 3.40 -23.85 9.22
CA ASP A 50 2.39 -23.13 8.45
C ASP A 50 2.33 -21.65 8.87
N CYS A 51 2.72 -20.78 7.95
CA CYS A 51 2.61 -19.32 8.09
C CYS A 51 1.27 -18.77 7.57
N SER A 52 0.36 -19.63 7.11
CA SER A 52 -0.90 -19.19 6.53
C SER A 52 -1.84 -18.59 7.57
N LEU A 53 -2.72 -17.71 7.11
CA LEU A 53 -3.73 -17.07 7.94
C LEU A 53 -4.94 -16.67 7.10
N ASN A 54 -6.10 -16.61 7.75
CA ASN A 54 -7.31 -16.05 7.18
C ASN A 54 -7.53 -14.63 7.71
N LEU A 55 -7.62 -13.66 6.80
CA LEU A 55 -7.85 -12.25 7.12
C LEU A 55 -8.91 -11.68 6.19
N LEU A 56 -9.95 -11.07 6.76
CA LEU A 56 -11.06 -10.43 6.01
C LEU A 56 -11.70 -11.36 4.95
N GLY A 57 -11.79 -12.66 5.24
CA GLY A 57 -12.35 -13.66 4.34
C GLY A 57 -11.43 -14.15 3.22
N LYS A 58 -10.15 -13.76 3.24
CA LYS A 58 -9.12 -14.20 2.29
C LYS A 58 -8.07 -15.05 3.00
N CYS A 59 -7.61 -16.10 2.34
CA CYS A 59 -6.48 -16.91 2.80
C CYS A 59 -5.18 -16.31 2.26
N MET A 60 -4.20 -16.12 3.15
CA MET A 60 -2.87 -15.62 2.87
C MET A 60 -1.84 -16.69 3.27
N ASN A 61 -0.73 -16.79 2.53
CA ASN A 61 0.32 -17.78 2.82
C ASN A 61 1.31 -17.32 3.92
N SER A 62 1.27 -16.04 4.30
CA SER A 62 2.22 -15.45 5.25
C SER A 62 1.61 -14.23 5.93
N PRO A 63 1.93 -13.95 7.20
CA PRO A 63 1.44 -12.77 7.94
C PRO A 63 2.19 -11.49 7.55
N VAL A 64 2.44 -11.30 6.25
CA VAL A 64 3.16 -10.16 5.68
C VAL A 64 2.28 -9.51 4.62
N LEU A 65 2.39 -8.19 4.48
CA LEU A 65 1.71 -7.41 3.45
C LEU A 65 2.66 -6.39 2.82
N ILE A 66 2.44 -6.10 1.54
CA ILE A 66 3.09 -4.99 0.84
C ILE A 66 2.26 -3.74 1.11
N SER A 67 2.82 -2.75 1.81
CA SER A 67 2.09 -1.54 2.20
C SER A 67 1.95 -0.53 1.05
N SER A 68 1.05 0.44 1.25
CA SER A 68 0.73 1.49 0.29
C SER A 68 1.93 2.37 -0.05
N MET A 69 2.26 2.47 -1.35
CA MET A 69 3.40 3.27 -1.83
C MET A 69 3.01 4.29 -2.91
N THR A 70 2.45 3.83 -4.05
CA THR A 70 2.34 4.68 -5.24
C THR A 70 1.09 4.43 -6.11
N GLY A 71 0.90 5.28 -7.12
CA GLY A 71 -0.20 5.26 -8.10
C GLY A 71 -0.50 6.67 -8.61
N GLY A 72 -1.12 6.83 -9.78
CA GLY A 72 -1.46 8.13 -10.37
C GLY A 72 -0.41 8.70 -11.34
N LEU A 73 0.51 7.89 -11.84
CA LEU A 73 1.51 8.20 -12.88
C LEU A 73 1.83 6.93 -13.69
N LYS A 74 2.34 7.07 -14.91
CA LYS A 74 2.68 5.93 -15.78
C LYS A 74 3.76 5.01 -15.20
N GLU A 75 4.77 5.58 -14.53
CA GLU A 75 5.81 4.78 -13.85
C GLU A 75 5.23 4.00 -12.65
N ALA A 76 4.30 4.63 -11.92
CA ALA A 76 3.64 4.03 -10.78
C ALA A 76 2.74 2.84 -11.17
N GLU A 77 2.14 2.87 -12.36
CA GLU A 77 1.38 1.75 -12.92
C GLU A 77 2.25 0.49 -13.03
N LYS A 78 3.44 0.62 -13.62
CA LYS A 78 4.39 -0.50 -13.74
C LYS A 78 4.82 -1.03 -12.38
N ILE A 79 5.08 -0.15 -11.41
CA ILE A 79 5.45 -0.56 -10.05
C ILE A 79 4.30 -1.34 -9.40
N ASN A 80 3.07 -0.81 -9.45
CA ASN A 80 1.91 -1.45 -8.87
C ASN A 80 1.62 -2.81 -9.50
N HIS A 81 1.76 -2.94 -10.82
CA HIS A 81 1.55 -4.22 -11.52
C HIS A 81 2.59 -5.27 -11.11
N ASN A 82 3.87 -4.91 -11.09
CA ASN A 82 4.94 -5.82 -10.65
C ASN A 82 4.74 -6.29 -9.21
N LEU A 83 4.34 -5.38 -8.31
CA LEU A 83 4.06 -5.71 -6.91
C LEU A 83 2.82 -6.60 -6.78
N ALA A 84 1.81 -6.40 -7.63
CA ALA A 84 0.61 -7.21 -7.65
C ALA A 84 0.89 -8.63 -8.16
N GLU A 85 1.65 -8.79 -9.23
CA GLU A 85 2.10 -10.10 -9.72
C GLU A 85 2.87 -10.86 -8.63
N ALA A 86 3.81 -10.19 -7.95
CA ALA A 86 4.56 -10.78 -6.85
C ALA A 86 3.66 -11.14 -5.66
N ALA A 87 2.74 -10.24 -5.28
CA ALA A 87 1.80 -10.49 -4.20
C ALA A 87 0.86 -11.67 -4.50
N GLN A 88 0.38 -11.78 -5.74
CA GLN A 88 -0.45 -12.90 -6.21
C GLN A 88 0.33 -14.21 -6.17
N HIS A 89 1.57 -14.22 -6.66
CA HIS A 89 2.43 -15.40 -6.66
C HIS A 89 2.71 -15.88 -5.22
N CYS A 90 3.05 -14.95 -4.32
CA CYS A 90 3.35 -15.25 -2.93
C CYS A 90 2.10 -15.41 -2.04
N ARG A 91 0.91 -15.07 -2.55
CA ARG A 91 -0.36 -14.96 -1.81
C ARG A 91 -0.24 -14.13 -0.52
N VAL A 92 0.30 -12.94 -0.66
CA VAL A 92 0.35 -11.92 0.41
C VAL A 92 -0.55 -10.75 0.06
N ALA A 93 -0.93 -9.97 1.08
CA ALA A 93 -1.79 -8.81 0.88
C ALA A 93 -1.01 -7.65 0.23
N LEU A 94 -1.74 -6.79 -0.49
CA LEU A 94 -1.19 -5.59 -1.13
C LEU A 94 -2.06 -4.38 -0.81
N GLY A 95 -1.44 -3.28 -0.38
CA GLY A 95 -2.04 -1.96 -0.35
C GLY A 95 -1.55 -1.10 -1.50
N ILE A 96 -2.47 -0.48 -2.24
CA ILE A 96 -2.09 0.50 -3.27
C ILE A 96 -1.87 1.89 -2.67
N GLY A 97 -1.18 2.78 -3.38
CA GLY A 97 -1.00 4.16 -2.94
C GLY A 97 -2.29 4.98 -2.95
N SER A 98 -2.22 6.18 -2.36
CA SER A 98 -3.39 7.08 -2.23
C SER A 98 -4.11 7.33 -3.56
N GLN A 99 -5.39 6.94 -3.59
CA GLN A 99 -6.27 6.97 -4.75
C GLN A 99 -6.90 8.35 -5.00
N ARG A 100 -6.60 9.35 -4.18
CA ARG A 100 -7.10 10.73 -4.35
C ARG A 100 -6.97 11.21 -5.80
N ALA A 101 -5.79 11.01 -6.40
CA ALA A 101 -5.54 11.41 -7.78
C ALA A 101 -6.45 10.68 -8.79
N GLY A 102 -6.70 9.38 -8.60
CA GLY A 102 -7.61 8.62 -9.47
C GLY A 102 -9.09 8.98 -9.27
N ILE A 103 -9.46 9.47 -8.08
CA ILE A 103 -10.82 9.97 -7.81
C ILE A 103 -11.05 11.33 -8.46
N GLU A 104 -10.07 12.24 -8.38
CA GLU A 104 -10.13 13.60 -8.91
C GLU A 104 -9.89 13.66 -10.43
N GLN A 105 -9.08 12.76 -10.97
CA GLN A 105 -8.69 12.69 -12.39
C GLN A 105 -8.94 11.27 -12.94
N PRO A 106 -10.10 11.02 -13.58
CA PRO A 106 -10.48 9.70 -14.08
C PRO A 106 -9.47 9.05 -15.03
N GLU A 107 -8.71 9.85 -15.78
CA GLU A 107 -7.63 9.39 -16.67
C GLU A 107 -6.49 8.66 -15.94
N LEU A 108 -6.31 8.92 -14.64
CA LEU A 108 -5.29 8.27 -13.82
C LEU A 108 -5.77 6.95 -13.19
N PHE A 109 -7.05 6.61 -13.34
CA PHE A 109 -7.68 5.42 -12.77
C PHE A 109 -6.92 4.13 -13.12
N ALA A 110 -6.49 3.99 -14.38
CA ALA A 110 -5.83 2.79 -14.88
C ALA A 110 -4.55 2.46 -14.09
N SER A 111 -3.83 3.47 -13.60
CA SER A 111 -2.57 3.29 -12.85
C SER A 111 -2.71 2.62 -11.48
N PHE A 112 -3.94 2.43 -11.00
CA PHE A 112 -4.25 1.73 -9.75
C PHE A 112 -4.88 0.35 -9.99
N GLN A 113 -5.26 0.02 -11.23
CA GLN A 113 -5.84 -1.28 -11.55
C GLN A 113 -4.76 -2.35 -11.51
N VAL A 114 -4.96 -3.34 -10.63
CA VAL A 114 -4.03 -4.46 -10.46
C VAL A 114 -4.71 -5.82 -10.39
N ARG A 115 -6.05 -5.86 -10.51
CA ARG A 115 -6.84 -7.09 -10.36
C ARG A 115 -6.70 -8.07 -11.52
N ASP A 116 -6.25 -7.59 -12.66
CA ASP A 116 -5.85 -8.42 -13.79
C ASP A 116 -4.61 -9.26 -13.46
N ALA A 117 -3.63 -8.69 -12.76
CA ALA A 117 -2.45 -9.41 -12.25
C ALA A 117 -2.69 -10.16 -10.94
N ALA A 118 -3.54 -9.62 -10.06
CA ALA A 118 -3.77 -10.14 -8.71
C ALA A 118 -5.25 -10.30 -8.36
N PRO A 119 -5.94 -11.27 -8.99
CA PRO A 119 -7.38 -11.47 -8.81
C PRO A 119 -7.77 -11.95 -7.41
N ASP A 120 -6.89 -12.67 -6.71
CA ASP A 120 -7.28 -13.44 -5.53
C ASP A 120 -6.85 -12.81 -4.20
N ILE A 121 -5.74 -12.08 -4.20
CA ILE A 121 -5.14 -11.54 -2.97
C ILE A 121 -6.09 -10.60 -2.22
N LEU A 122 -5.82 -10.46 -0.92
CA LEU A 122 -6.40 -9.39 -0.12
C LEU A 122 -5.80 -8.04 -0.57
N LEU A 123 -6.63 -7.20 -1.19
CA LEU A 123 -6.23 -5.91 -1.73
C LEU A 123 -6.82 -4.77 -0.90
N PHE A 124 -5.98 -3.84 -0.48
CA PHE A 124 -6.37 -2.64 0.22
C PHE A 124 -6.32 -1.41 -0.69
N GLY A 125 -7.44 -0.70 -0.78
CA GLY A 125 -7.46 0.67 -1.27
C GLY A 125 -6.83 1.63 -0.26
N ASN A 126 -6.59 2.87 -0.66
CA ASN A 126 -5.95 3.86 0.22
C ASN A 126 -6.45 5.27 -0.04
N LEU A 127 -6.83 5.97 1.02
CA LEU A 127 -7.14 7.41 1.04
C LEU A 127 -6.50 8.08 2.26
N GLY A 128 -6.23 9.38 2.15
CA GLY A 128 -5.80 10.18 3.30
C GLY A 128 -7.01 10.55 4.16
N ALA A 129 -6.94 10.31 5.47
CA ALA A 129 -8.05 10.64 6.36
C ALA A 129 -8.37 12.14 6.37
N VAL A 130 -7.37 12.99 6.12
CA VAL A 130 -7.53 14.45 6.02
C VAL A 130 -8.55 14.86 4.95
N GLN A 131 -8.77 14.04 3.92
CA GLN A 131 -9.74 14.35 2.87
C GLN A 131 -11.18 14.43 3.38
N LEU A 132 -11.49 13.73 4.48
CA LEU A 132 -12.80 13.80 5.15
C LEU A 132 -13.06 15.21 5.71
N ASN A 133 -12.02 15.97 6.03
CA ASN A 133 -12.14 17.39 6.43
C ASN A 133 -12.35 18.32 5.22
N TYR A 134 -12.08 17.85 4.00
CA TYR A 134 -12.18 18.60 2.76
C TYR A 134 -13.40 18.19 1.90
N GLY A 135 -14.38 17.55 2.52
CA GLY A 135 -15.65 17.23 1.90
C GLY A 135 -15.74 15.82 1.29
N TYR A 136 -14.70 14.98 1.43
CA TYR A 136 -14.88 13.57 1.11
C TYR A 136 -15.86 12.96 2.11
N THR A 137 -16.72 12.09 1.59
CA THR A 137 -17.74 11.37 2.34
C THR A 137 -17.50 9.87 2.19
N VAL A 138 -18.46 9.08 2.70
CA VAL A 138 -18.45 7.63 2.50
C VAL A 138 -18.51 7.27 1.01
N ASP A 139 -19.06 8.13 0.15
CA ASP A 139 -19.19 7.85 -1.28
C ASP A 139 -17.84 7.87 -1.99
N GLU A 140 -16.94 8.79 -1.64
CA GLU A 140 -15.56 8.79 -2.13
C GLU A 140 -14.78 7.56 -1.61
N CYS A 141 -15.03 7.15 -0.36
CA CYS A 141 -14.44 5.92 0.19
C CYS A 141 -14.91 4.68 -0.58
N ARG A 142 -16.21 4.58 -0.89
CA ARG A 142 -16.74 3.51 -1.74
C ARG A 142 -16.15 3.56 -3.14
N LYS A 143 -16.07 4.74 -3.75
CA LYS A 143 -15.44 4.93 -5.05
C LYS A 143 -13.99 4.45 -5.07
N ALA A 144 -13.21 4.69 -4.01
CA ALA A 144 -11.85 4.15 -3.89
C ALA A 144 -11.84 2.61 -3.86
N VAL A 145 -12.72 2.00 -3.08
CA VAL A 145 -12.82 0.54 -3.00
C VAL A 145 -13.25 -0.05 -4.34
N ASP A 146 -14.36 0.44 -4.91
CA ASP A 146 -14.96 -0.07 -6.14
C ASP A 146 -14.01 0.07 -7.33
N MET A 147 -13.28 1.19 -7.38
CA MET A 147 -12.31 1.50 -8.42
C MET A 147 -11.38 0.33 -8.67
N ILE A 148 -10.75 -0.24 -7.63
CA ILE A 148 -9.83 -1.36 -7.79
C ILE A 148 -10.41 -2.72 -7.37
N LYS A 149 -11.71 -2.77 -7.07
CA LYS A 149 -12.36 -3.92 -6.41
C LYS A 149 -11.57 -4.36 -5.15
N ALA A 150 -11.25 -3.40 -4.29
CA ALA A 150 -10.54 -3.66 -3.04
C ALA A 150 -11.39 -4.50 -2.10
N ASP A 151 -10.75 -5.28 -1.23
CA ASP A 151 -11.42 -6.01 -0.16
C ASP A 151 -11.55 -5.14 1.11
N ALA A 152 -10.69 -4.13 1.25
CA ALA A 152 -10.69 -3.19 2.37
C ALA A 152 -10.08 -1.84 2.00
N LEU A 153 -10.16 -0.85 2.90
CA LEU A 153 -9.69 0.51 2.70
C LEU A 153 -8.79 0.96 3.85
N PHE A 154 -7.59 1.45 3.52
CA PHE A 154 -6.75 2.19 4.44
C PHE A 154 -7.10 3.68 4.45
N LEU A 155 -7.16 4.25 5.66
CA LEU A 155 -7.17 5.69 5.89
C LEU A 155 -5.84 6.08 6.51
N HIS A 156 -4.92 6.63 5.72
CA HIS A 156 -3.60 7.02 6.21
C HIS A 156 -3.62 8.35 6.95
N LEU A 157 -2.74 8.47 7.95
CA LEU A 157 -2.50 9.67 8.73
C LEU A 157 -1.07 10.14 8.48
N ASN A 158 -0.92 11.33 7.93
CA ASN A 158 0.39 11.85 7.52
C ASN A 158 0.55 13.35 7.88
N ALA A 159 -0.04 13.78 9.00
CA ALA A 159 -0.10 15.20 9.38
C ALA A 159 1.27 15.90 9.39
N LEU A 160 2.32 15.25 9.91
CA LEU A 160 3.67 15.81 9.89
C LEU A 160 4.21 15.97 8.45
N GLN A 161 3.98 14.98 7.59
CA GLN A 161 4.37 15.05 6.19
C GLN A 161 3.68 16.24 5.51
N GLU A 162 2.37 16.40 5.68
CA GLU A 162 1.63 17.53 5.11
C GLU A 162 2.11 18.89 5.65
N ALA A 163 2.52 18.96 6.92
CA ALA A 163 2.97 20.20 7.55
C ALA A 163 4.35 20.68 7.05
N VAL A 164 5.23 19.76 6.64
CA VAL A 164 6.60 20.08 6.19
C VAL A 164 6.78 19.98 4.68
N GLN A 165 5.79 19.45 3.97
CA GLN A 165 5.81 19.34 2.52
C GLN A 165 5.61 20.73 1.90
N PRO A 166 6.46 21.15 0.93
CA PRO A 166 6.37 22.46 0.29
C PRO A 166 5.10 22.67 -0.54
#